data_AF-A0A349K232-F1
#
_entry.id   AF-A0A349K232-F1
#
_cell.length_a   1.000
_cell.length_b   1.000
_cell.length_c   1.000
_cell.angle_alpha   90.00
_cell.angle_beta   90.00
_cell.angle_gamma   90.00
#
_symmetry.space_group_name_H-M   'P 1'
#
loop_
_entity.id
_entity.type
_entity.pdbx_description
1 polymer ?
#
loop_
_entity_poly.entity_id
_entity_poly.type
_entity_poly.pdbx_seq_one_letter_code
_entity_poly.pdbx_strand_id
1 'polypeptide(L)'
;QERGYYPVDSLSTSEGSLRLQFRRFGPTPKVAANQQVVLRLITAPHGGTRSTIRVSYGGKMIGAVRGAPSGGTFDIPLPPTVLQGSETIVFDLSGGSDTVLIRTTRSGAGPRLLVIHSEQKRQ
;
A
#
# COMPACT_ATOMS: atom_id res chain seq x y z
N GLN A 1 9.72 9.19 13.31
CA GLN A 1 9.26 7.83 13.68
C GLN A 1 8.23 7.39 12.65
N GLU A 2 8.44 6.26 11.98
CA GLU A 2 7.44 5.66 11.09
C GLU A 2 6.33 5.02 11.96
N ARG A 3 5.07 5.39 11.72
CA ARG A 3 3.91 4.70 12.31
C ARG A 3 3.25 3.89 11.21
N GLY A 4 3.12 2.58 11.42
CA GLY A 4 2.66 1.65 10.38
C GLY A 4 1.63 0.66 10.86
N TYR A 5 0.66 0.38 9.99
CA TYR A 5 -0.26 -0.75 10.08
C TYR A 5 0.24 -1.86 9.18
N TYR A 6 0.21 -3.09 9.69
CA TYR A 6 0.54 -4.31 8.94
C TYR A 6 -0.76 -5.00 8.54
N PRO A 7 -0.83 -5.61 7.34
CA PRO A 7 -2.03 -6.33 6.95
C PRO A 7 -2.15 -7.58 7.84
N VAL A 8 -3.37 -7.81 8.33
CA VAL A 8 -3.73 -9.00 9.11
C VAL A 8 -4.08 -10.17 8.20
N ASP A 9 -4.45 -9.89 6.96
CA ASP A 9 -4.68 -10.90 5.93
C ASP A 9 -4.31 -10.35 4.54
N SER A 10 -3.83 -11.25 3.68
CA SER A 10 -3.54 -10.98 2.28
C SER A 10 -4.03 -12.15 1.43
N LEU A 11 -5.02 -11.90 0.59
CA LEU A 11 -5.65 -12.93 -0.24
C LEU A 11 -5.48 -12.57 -1.71
N SER A 12 -4.95 -13.50 -2.50
CA SER A 12 -5.08 -13.42 -3.95
C SER A 12 -6.54 -13.65 -4.31
N THR A 13 -7.12 -12.77 -5.12
CA THR A 13 -8.45 -12.98 -5.67
C THR A 13 -8.34 -13.72 -7.01
N SER A 14 -9.44 -14.34 -7.45
CA SER A 14 -9.53 -15.01 -8.76
C SER A 14 -9.36 -14.07 -9.96
N GLU A 15 -9.38 -12.75 -9.75
CA GLU A 15 -9.32 -11.72 -10.81
C GLU A 15 -7.91 -11.13 -11.00
N GLY A 16 -6.87 -11.76 -10.44
CA GLY A 16 -5.51 -11.21 -10.52
C GLY A 16 -5.32 -9.95 -9.68
N SER A 17 -6.21 -9.68 -8.72
CA SER A 17 -6.06 -8.63 -7.73
C SER A 17 -5.57 -9.21 -6.39
N LEU A 18 -4.79 -8.41 -5.66
CA LEU A 18 -4.34 -8.74 -4.31
C LEU A 18 -5.16 -7.93 -3.32
N ARG A 19 -5.94 -8.62 -2.48
CA ARG A 19 -6.69 -7.99 -1.39
C ARG A 19 -5.81 -7.92 -0.14
N LEU A 20 -5.65 -6.72 0.41
CA LEU A 20 -4.95 -6.46 1.66
C LEU A 20 -5.94 -5.97 2.70
N GLN A 21 -5.96 -6.62 3.86
CA GLN A 21 -6.77 -6.19 4.99
C GLN A 21 -5.87 -5.69 6.11
N PHE A 22 -6.01 -4.44 6.50
CA PHE A 22 -5.33 -3.83 7.64
C PHE A 22 -6.30 -3.69 8.80
N ARG A 23 -5.79 -3.87 10.02
CA ARG A 23 -6.52 -3.58 11.25
C ARG A 23 -5.87 -2.40 11.95
N ARG A 24 -6.66 -1.35 12.20
CA ARG A 24 -6.28 -0.22 13.03
C ARG A 24 -6.46 -0.61 14.49
N PHE A 25 -5.39 -0.49 15.26
CA PHE A 25 -5.44 -0.63 16.71
C PHE A 25 -5.41 0.77 17.34
N GLY A 26 -6.37 1.07 18.22
CA GLY A 26 -6.46 2.36 18.90
C GLY A 26 -7.13 3.47 18.07
N PRO A 27 -7.03 4.74 18.53
CA PRO A 27 -7.77 5.85 17.95
C PRO A 27 -7.33 6.19 16.52
N THR A 28 -8.20 6.92 15.81
CA THR A 28 -7.92 7.36 14.44
C THR A 28 -6.68 8.24 14.42
N PRO A 29 -5.65 7.92 13.63
CA PRO A 29 -4.44 8.73 13.58
C PRO A 29 -4.76 10.09 12.95
N LYS A 30 -4.27 11.16 13.59
CA LYS A 30 -4.26 12.50 12.98
C LYS A 30 -3.07 12.59 12.03
N VAL A 31 -3.33 12.95 10.77
CA VAL A 31 -2.29 13.19 9.76
C VAL A 31 -2.02 14.68 9.73
N ALA A 32 -0.79 15.10 10.07
CA ALA A 32 -0.39 16.50 10.04
C ALA A 32 -0.19 16.99 8.59
N ALA A 33 -0.17 18.31 8.39
CA ALA A 33 -0.03 18.92 7.06
C ALA A 33 1.29 18.57 6.35
N ASN A 34 2.35 18.24 7.10
CA ASN A 34 3.65 17.81 6.59
C ASN A 34 3.80 16.28 6.51
N GLN A 35 2.69 15.55 6.59
CA GLN A 35 2.68 14.09 6.54
C GLN A 35 1.80 13.62 5.39
N GLN A 36 2.11 12.41 4.91
CA GLN A 36 1.35 11.73 3.89
C GLN A 36 1.11 10.27 4.27
N VAL A 37 0.00 9.72 3.77
CA VAL A 37 -0.32 8.31 3.92
C VAL A 37 0.16 7.56 2.69
N VAL A 38 0.90 6.47 2.89
CA VAL A 38 1.40 5.63 1.79
C VAL A 38 1.12 4.17 2.05
N LEU A 39 0.81 3.42 0.99
CA LEU A 39 0.92 1.97 0.99
C LEU A 39 2.31 1.61 0.47
N ARG A 40 3.18 1.17 1.40
CA ARG A 40 4.52 0.70 1.10
C ARG A 40 4.49 -0.77 0.75
N LEU A 41 5.09 -1.11 -0.38
CA LEU A 41 5.18 -2.46 -0.91
C LEU A 41 6.64 -2.78 -1.24
N ILE A 42 7.00 -4.06 -1.17
CA ILE A 42 8.33 -4.55 -1.54
C ILE A 42 8.12 -5.68 -2.53
N THR A 43 8.72 -5.59 -3.71
CA THR A 43 8.67 -6.68 -4.70
C THR A 43 9.63 -7.80 -4.33
N ALA A 44 9.32 -9.02 -4.74
CA ALA A 44 10.25 -10.15 -4.67
C ALA A 44 11.43 -9.95 -5.64
N PRO A 45 12.56 -10.67 -5.48
CA PRO A 45 13.55 -10.79 -6.53
C PRO A 45 12.86 -11.24 -7.84
N HIS A 46 13.08 -10.49 -8.93
CA HIS A 46 12.39 -10.67 -10.23
C HIS A 46 10.87 -10.40 -10.25
N GLY A 47 10.32 -9.79 -9.19
CA GLY A 47 8.89 -9.50 -9.05
C GLY A 47 8.44 -8.12 -9.54
N GLY A 48 9.31 -7.35 -10.20
CA GLY A 48 8.99 -6.01 -10.70
C GLY A 48 8.02 -6.00 -11.87
N THR A 49 7.49 -4.82 -12.20
CA THR A 49 6.52 -4.61 -13.29
C THR A 49 6.77 -3.25 -13.94
N ARG A 50 6.41 -3.11 -15.23
CA ARG A 50 6.34 -1.79 -15.89
C ARG A 50 4.91 -1.22 -15.93
N SER A 51 3.91 -2.04 -15.62
CA SER A 51 2.51 -1.63 -15.58
C SER A 51 2.21 -0.69 -14.42
N THR A 52 1.08 -0.01 -14.52
CA THR A 52 0.55 0.77 -13.40
C THR A 52 -0.08 -0.17 -12.37
N ILE A 53 0.33 -0.02 -11.11
CA ILE A 53 -0.30 -0.68 -9.97
C ILE A 53 -1.32 0.30 -9.39
N ARG A 54 -2.56 -0.16 -9.23
CA ARG A 54 -3.68 0.65 -8.72
C ARG A 54 -4.15 0.11 -7.38
N VAL A 55 -4.57 1.01 -6.50
CA VAL A 55 -5.17 0.71 -5.21
C VAL A 55 -6.60 1.21 -5.20
N SER A 56 -7.52 0.31 -4.88
CA SER A 56 -8.95 0.62 -4.73
C SER A 56 -9.39 0.46 -3.27
N TYR A 57 -10.28 1.33 -2.81
CA TYR A 57 -10.92 1.29 -1.50
C TYR A 57 -12.43 1.49 -1.67
N GLY A 58 -13.23 0.52 -1.21
CA GLY A 58 -14.69 0.55 -1.41
C GLY A 58 -15.10 0.61 -2.90
N GLY A 59 -14.37 -0.08 -3.77
CA GLY A 59 -14.63 -0.09 -5.23
C GLY A 59 -14.17 1.15 -5.98
N LYS A 60 -13.61 2.16 -5.31
CA LYS A 60 -13.08 3.39 -5.95
C LYS A 60 -11.56 3.39 -5.97
N MET A 61 -10.97 3.79 -7.08
CA MET A 61 -9.52 4.00 -7.18
C MET A 61 -9.11 5.18 -6.30
N ILE A 62 -8.13 4.96 -5.41
CA ILE A 62 -7.65 5.96 -4.45
C ILE A 62 -6.15 6.25 -4.55
N GLY A 63 -5.39 5.41 -5.27
CA GLY A 63 -3.96 5.58 -5.45
C GLY A 63 -3.45 4.76 -6.62
N ALA A 64 -2.34 5.21 -7.20
CA ALA A 64 -1.66 4.48 -8.26
C ALA A 64 -0.18 4.84 -8.32
N VAL A 65 0.63 3.93 -8.84
CA VAL A 65 2.04 4.16 -9.18
C VAL A 65 2.38 3.48 -10.50
N ARG A 66 3.23 4.11 -11.30
CA ARG A 66 3.68 3.55 -12.58
C ARG A 66 4.92 2.70 -12.36
N GLY A 67 4.79 1.40 -12.61
CA GLY A 67 5.86 0.42 -12.47
C GLY A 67 6.25 0.15 -11.02
N ALA A 68 6.96 -0.94 -10.82
CA ALA A 68 7.65 -1.25 -9.57
C ALA A 68 8.99 -1.92 -9.88
N PRO A 69 10.09 -1.51 -9.21
CA PRO A 69 11.39 -2.13 -9.40
C PRO A 69 11.36 -3.59 -8.92
N SER A 70 12.22 -4.44 -9.48
CA SER A 70 12.42 -5.81 -8.98
C SER A 70 13.26 -5.80 -7.70
N GLY A 71 12.85 -6.56 -6.68
CA GLY A 71 13.54 -6.63 -5.39
C GLY A 71 13.56 -5.33 -4.58
N GLY A 72 12.75 -4.34 -4.95
CA GLY A 72 12.80 -2.99 -4.42
C GLY A 72 11.55 -2.57 -3.65
N THR A 73 11.71 -1.53 -2.84
CA THR A 73 10.62 -0.85 -2.11
C THR A 73 10.01 0.24 -2.99
N PHE A 74 8.70 0.39 -2.93
CA PHE A 74 7.99 1.51 -3.54
C PHE A 74 6.76 1.88 -2.72
N ASP A 75 6.37 3.14 -2.81
CA ASP A 75 5.25 3.72 -2.06
C ASP A 75 4.15 4.14 -3.02
N ILE A 76 2.90 3.79 -2.70
CA ILE A 76 1.71 4.30 -3.38
C ILE A 76 1.06 5.35 -2.47
N PRO A 77 1.04 6.65 -2.85
CA PRO A 77 0.37 7.68 -2.08
C PRO A 77 -1.14 7.43 -2.01
N LEU A 78 -1.72 7.58 -0.82
CA LEU A 78 -3.14 7.40 -0.56
C LEU A 78 -3.72 8.66 0.12
N PRO A 79 -5.02 8.96 -0.07
CA PRO A 79 -5.66 10.06 0.63
C PRO A 79 -5.73 9.77 2.15
N PRO A 80 -5.49 10.75 3.04
CA PRO A 80 -5.55 10.55 4.49
C PRO A 80 -6.89 10.00 5.01
N THR A 81 -7.96 10.22 4.25
CA THR A 81 -9.31 9.73 4.55
C THR A 81 -9.39 8.21 4.65
N VAL A 82 -8.45 7.44 4.07
CA VAL A 82 -8.44 5.97 4.23
C VAL A 82 -8.19 5.52 5.67
N LEU A 83 -7.56 6.37 6.47
CA LEU A 83 -7.36 6.14 7.90
C LEU A 83 -8.55 6.61 8.73
N GLN A 84 -9.42 7.44 8.15
CA GLN A 84 -10.57 8.05 8.80
C GLN A 84 -11.79 7.17 8.55
N GLY A 85 -12.16 6.36 9.55
CA GLY A 85 -13.36 5.51 9.46
C GLY A 85 -13.18 4.21 10.19
N SER A 86 -13.53 3.11 9.50
CA SER A 86 -13.56 1.75 10.04
C SER A 86 -12.25 1.32 10.70
N GLU A 87 -12.36 0.44 11.70
CA GLU A 87 -11.21 -0.25 12.29
C GLU A 87 -10.54 -1.21 11.29
N THR A 88 -11.30 -1.70 10.32
CA THR A 88 -10.82 -2.57 9.24
C THR A 88 -10.75 -1.78 7.94
N ILE A 89 -9.57 -1.75 7.34
CA ILE A 89 -9.29 -1.06 6.09
C ILE A 89 -8.93 -2.12 5.05
N VAL A 90 -9.69 -2.19 3.96
CA VAL A 90 -9.50 -3.20 2.90
C VAL A 90 -9.10 -2.50 1.60
N PHE A 91 -7.95 -2.89 1.05
CA PHE A 91 -7.48 -2.42 -0.24
C PHE A 91 -7.46 -3.55 -1.25
N ASP A 92 -7.91 -3.26 -2.46
CA ASP A 92 -7.76 -4.15 -3.61
C ASP A 92 -6.68 -3.58 -4.53
N LEU A 93 -5.59 -4.33 -4.71
CA LEU A 93 -4.52 -3.98 -5.63
C LEU A 93 -4.74 -4.68 -6.95
N SER A 94 -4.63 -3.94 -8.05
CA SER A 94 -4.65 -4.50 -9.40
C SER A 94 -3.41 -4.07 -10.17
N GLY A 95 -2.84 -5.02 -10.91
CA GLY A 95 -1.82 -4.78 -11.91
C GLY A 95 -2.42 -4.50 -13.29
N GLY A 96 -1.59 -4.07 -14.23
CA GLY A 96 -1.93 -4.06 -15.64
C GLY A 96 -1.83 -5.46 -16.25
N SER A 97 -1.26 -5.54 -17.45
CA SER A 97 -1.15 -6.79 -18.22
C SER A 97 -0.02 -7.72 -17.77
N ASP A 98 0.81 -7.34 -16.79
CA ASP A 98 1.90 -8.17 -16.25
C ASP A 98 1.70 -8.49 -14.75
N THR A 99 2.23 -9.64 -14.34
CA THR A 99 2.18 -10.10 -12.94
C THR A 99 3.24 -9.39 -12.12
N VAL A 100 2.83 -8.81 -10.98
CA VAL A 100 3.73 -8.28 -9.95
C VAL A 100 3.81 -9.25 -8.78
N LEU A 101 5.02 -9.55 -8.30
CA LEU A 101 5.22 -10.42 -7.14
C LEU A 101 5.60 -9.58 -5.93
N ILE A 102 4.68 -9.45 -4.99
CA ILE A 102 4.87 -8.68 -3.75
C ILE A 102 5.31 -9.63 -2.62
N ARG A 103 6.34 -9.21 -1.87
CA ARG A 103 6.78 -9.93 -0.67
C ARG A 103 5.68 -9.93 0.38
N THR A 104 5.53 -11.05 1.07
CA THR A 104 4.50 -11.23 2.09
C THR A 104 4.98 -10.82 3.48
N THR A 105 4.04 -10.61 4.41
CA THR A 105 4.33 -10.35 5.84
C THR A 105 5.16 -11.46 6.47
N ARG A 106 4.97 -12.73 6.06
CA ARG A 106 5.79 -13.88 6.48
C ARG A 106 7.29 -13.68 6.24
N SER A 107 7.66 -12.88 5.23
CA SER A 107 9.06 -12.57 4.92
C SER A 107 9.62 -11.38 5.70
N GLY A 108 8.86 -10.78 6.63
CA GLY A 108 9.20 -9.53 7.33
C GLY A 108 9.08 -8.26 6.48
N ALA A 109 8.95 -8.41 5.17
CA ALA A 109 8.95 -7.34 4.17
C ALA A 109 7.58 -7.18 3.47
N GLY A 110 6.50 -7.53 4.17
CA GLY A 110 5.14 -7.45 3.65
C GLY A 110 4.66 -6.02 3.40
N PRO A 111 3.49 -5.86 2.76
CA PRO A 111 2.82 -4.57 2.61
C PRO A 111 2.67 -3.85 3.94
N ARG A 112 2.76 -2.52 3.94
CA ARG A 112 2.57 -1.69 5.13
C ARG A 112 1.81 -0.42 4.78
N LEU A 113 0.82 -0.06 5.57
CA LEU A 113 0.14 1.22 5.47
C LEU A 113 0.79 2.18 6.47
N LEU A 114 1.46 3.22 5.98
CA LEU A 114 2.32 4.08 6.78
C LEU A 114 1.83 5.54 6.75
N VAL A 115 2.05 6.25 7.85
CA VAL A 115 2.08 7.72 7.87
C VAL A 115 3.55 8.14 7.90
N ILE A 116 4.01 8.77 6.83
CA ILE A 116 5.39 9.24 6.69
C ILE A 116 5.42 10.77 6.62
N HIS A 117 6.55 11.37 6.96
CA HIS A 117 6.75 12.79 6.64
C HIS A 117 6.84 12.92 5.12
N SER A 118 6.15 13.92 4.59
CA SER A 118 6.41 14.36 3.22
C SER A 118 7.86 14.82 3.21
N GLU A 119 8.73 14.13 2.48
CA GLU A 119 10.04 14.70 2.19
C GLU A 119 9.76 16.05 1.55
N GLN A 120 10.23 17.13 2.16
CA GLN A 120 10.33 18.40 1.47
C GLN A 120 11.16 18.07 0.23
N LYS A 121 10.52 17.97 -0.93
CA LYS A 121 11.22 18.04 -2.21
C LYS A 121 11.99 19.35 -2.15
N ARG A 122 13.27 19.29 -1.80
CA ARG A 122 14.19 20.37 -2.10
C ARG A 122 14.12 20.51 -3.61
N GLN A 123 13.56 21.63 -4.03
CA GLN A 123 13.59 22.12 -5.40
C GLN A 123 15.06 22.21 -5.85
#